data_AF-A0A941KGR4-F1
#
_entry.id   AF-A0A941KGR4-F1
#
_cell.length_a   1.000
_cell.length_b   1.000
_cell.length_c   1.000
_cell.angle_alpha   90.00
_cell.angle_beta   90.00
_cell.angle_gamma   90.00
#
_symmetry.space_group_name_H-M   'P 1'
#
loop_
_entity.id
_entity.type
_entity.pdbx_description
1 polymer ?
#
loop_
_entity_poly.entity_id
_entity_poly.type
_entity_poly.pdbx_seq_one_letter_code
_entity_poly.pdbx_strand_id
1 'polypeptide(L)' 'MTQTATPVALATLDDLIQRAGGGNPIRVAVVNAAQAAVLETLREAARLGIAEPVLIGRPTEIVEAAAAIGCVVA' A
#
# COMPACT_ATOMS: atom_id res chain seq x y z
N MET A 1 -15.20 21.03 -25.83
CA MET A 1 -15.99 21.21 -24.60
C MET A 1 -15.19 20.62 -23.45
N THR A 2 -14.52 21.47 -22.67
CA THR A 2 -13.72 21.09 -21.51
C THR A 2 -14.65 20.80 -20.35
N GLN A 3 -14.71 19.54 -19.91
CA GLN A 3 -15.45 19.16 -18.72
C GLN A 3 -14.75 19.76 -17.50
N THR A 4 -15.33 20.80 -16.91
CA THR A 4 -14.93 21.32 -15.60
C THR A 4 -15.33 20.30 -14.55
N ALA A 5 -14.40 19.43 -14.16
CA ALA A 5 -14.58 18.53 -13.04
C ALA A 5 -14.83 19.37 -11.77
N THR A 6 -16.03 19.24 -11.21
CA THR A 6 -16.36 19.79 -9.88
C THR A 6 -15.38 19.20 -8.87
N PRO A 7 -14.74 20.00 -8.00
CA PRO A 7 -13.81 19.46 -7.02
C PRO A 7 -14.58 18.54 -6.06
N VAL A 8 -14.27 17.25 -6.12
CA VAL A 8 -14.73 16.26 -5.13
C VAL A 8 -14.10 16.65 -3.80
N ALA A 9 -14.93 17.09 -2.85
CA ALA A 9 -14.50 17.32 -1.48
C ALA A 9 -14.16 15.97 -0.84
N LEU A 10 -12.88 15.77 -0.54
CA LEU A 10 -12.40 14.60 0.21
C LEU A 10 -12.70 14.87 1.69
N ALA A 11 -13.73 14.23 2.25
CA ALA A 11 -14.18 14.50 3.62
C ALA A 11 -13.77 13.38 4.59
N THR A 12 -13.53 12.18 4.06
CA THR A 12 -13.22 10.98 4.84
C THR A 12 -11.95 10.28 4.34
N LEU A 13 -11.42 9.39 5.17
CA LEU A 13 -10.33 8.50 4.76
C LEU A 13 -10.76 7.58 3.61
N ASP A 14 -12.00 7.12 3.60
CA ASP A 14 -12.52 6.28 2.53
C ASP A 14 -12.53 7.03 1.19
N ASP A 15 -12.87 8.33 1.19
CA ASP A 15 -12.79 9.14 -0.04
C ASP A 15 -11.36 9.21 -0.59
N LEU A 16 -10.36 9.29 0.31
CA LEU A 16 -8.94 9.29 -0.06
C LEU A 16 -8.52 7.92 -0.62
N ILE A 17 -8.94 6.84 0.03
CA ILE A 17 -8.66 5.46 -0.40
C ILE A 17 -9.25 5.20 -1.78
N GLN A 18 -10.52 5.54 -2.00
CA GLN A 18 -11.18 5.36 -3.30
C GLN A 18 -10.50 6.16 -4.40
N ARG A 19 -10.11 7.41 -4.10
CA ARG A 19 -9.41 8.23 -5.08
C ARG A 19 -8.01 7.72 -5.40
N ALA A 20 -7.28 7.19 -4.42
CA ALA A 20 -5.95 6.64 -4.62
C ALA A 20 -5.99 5.32 -5.41
N GLY A 21 -6.94 4.42 -5.10
CA GLY A 21 -7.09 3.13 -5.79
C GLY A 21 -7.53 3.24 -7.25
N GLY A 22 -8.11 4.36 -7.67
CA GLY A 22 -8.44 4.63 -9.08
C GLY A 22 -7.25 5.10 -9.94
N GLY A 23 -6.09 5.34 -9.34
CA GLY A 23 -4.87 5.80 -10.02
C GLY A 23 -3.85 4.68 -10.24
N ASN A 24 -2.64 5.06 -10.70
CA ASN A 24 -1.51 4.13 -10.72
C ASN A 24 -0.95 3.97 -9.30
N PRO A 25 -0.68 2.73 -8.83
CA PRO A 25 -0.08 2.49 -7.53
C PRO A 25 1.26 3.25 -7.38
N ILE A 26 1.48 3.85 -6.22
CA ILE A 26 2.72 4.56 -5.92
C ILE A 26 3.79 3.54 -5.53
N ARG A 27 4.99 3.63 -6.13
CA ARG A 27 6.13 2.81 -5.70
C ARG A 27 6.70 3.34 -4.39
N VAL A 28 6.61 2.54 -3.32
CA VAL A 28 6.99 2.97 -1.97
C VAL A 28 8.10 2.07 -1.43
N ALA A 29 9.28 2.63 -1.22
CA ALA A 29 10.38 1.93 -0.55
C ALA A 29 10.18 1.98 0.97
N VAL A 30 10.17 0.81 1.62
CA VAL A 30 10.00 0.71 3.08
C VAL A 30 11.22 0.05 3.68
N VAL A 31 11.96 0.86 4.44
CA VAL A 31 13.09 0.39 5.24
C VAL A 31 12.58 -0.28 6.51
N ASN A 32 13.35 -1.26 7.01
CA ASN A 32 12.99 -2.04 8.19
C ASN A 32 11.63 -2.77 8.02
N ALA A 33 11.47 -3.42 6.86
CA ALA A 33 10.22 -4.07 6.45
C ALA A 33 9.86 -5.32 7.26
N ALA A 34 10.77 -5.88 8.06
CA ALA A 34 10.53 -7.09 8.87
C ALA A 34 9.70 -6.78 10.14
N GLN A 35 8.55 -6.13 9.97
CA GLN A 35 7.62 -5.81 11.04
C GLN A 35 6.20 -6.20 10.62
N ALA A 36 5.51 -6.96 11.47
CA ALA A 36 4.16 -7.46 11.20
C ALA A 36 3.19 -6.34 10.76
N ALA A 37 3.09 -5.25 11.54
CA ALA A 37 2.20 -4.14 11.24
C ALA A 37 2.54 -3.44 9.91
N VAL A 38 3.82 -3.33 9.56
CA VAL A 38 4.27 -2.77 8.28
C VAL A 38 3.84 -3.66 7.12
N LEU A 39 4.10 -4.96 7.23
CA LEU A 39 3.75 -5.93 6.20
C LEU A 39 2.23 -6.06 6.01
N GLU A 40 1.45 -6.02 7.09
CA GLU A 40 -0.02 -6.00 7.04
C GLU A 40 -0.54 -4.76 6.31
N THR A 41 0.00 -3.59 6.67
CA THR A 41 -0.38 -2.32 6.05
C THR A 41 -0.06 -2.31 4.56
N LEU A 42 1.14 -2.77 4.18
CA LEU A 42 1.58 -2.80 2.78
C LEU A 42 0.83 -3.84 1.97
N ARG A 43 0.48 -5.00 2.56
CA ARG A 43 -0.40 -5.98 1.92
C ARG A 43 -1.74 -5.35 1.56
N GLU A 44 -2.34 -4.61 2.50
CA GLU A 44 -3.64 -3.98 2.26
C GLU A 44 -3.55 -2.84 1.24
N ALA A 45 -2.53 -1.99 1.34
CA ALA A 45 -2.30 -0.92 0.37
C ALA A 45 -2.05 -1.47 -1.05
N ALA A 46 -1.32 -2.58 -1.18
CA ALA A 46 -1.12 -3.27 -2.45
C ALA A 46 -2.42 -3.89 -2.97
N ARG A 47 -3.20 -4.53 -2.10
CA ARG A 47 -4.52 -5.11 -2.45
C ARG A 47 -5.50 -4.05 -2.95
N LEU A 48 -5.45 -2.84 -2.40
CA LEU A 48 -6.27 -1.70 -2.78
C LEU A 48 -5.74 -0.96 -4.03
N GLY A 49 -4.61 -1.37 -4.61
CA GLY A 49 -4.00 -0.70 -5.76
C GLY A 49 -3.42 0.68 -5.44
N ILE A 50 -3.19 0.98 -4.15
CA ILE A 50 -2.68 2.28 -3.70
C ILE A 50 -1.16 2.33 -3.81
N ALA A 51 -0.50 1.21 -3.51
CA ALA A 51 0.96 1.14 -3.46
C ALA A 51 1.52 -0.11 -4.14
N GLU A 52 2.71 0.03 -4.70
CA GLU A 52 3.61 -1.06 -5.09
C GLU A 52 4.82 -1.03 -4.16
N PRO A 53 4.82 -1.81 -3.07
CA PRO A 53 5.86 -1.75 -2.05
C PRO A 53 7.19 -2.34 -2.52
N VAL A 54 8.29 -1.70 -2.15
CA VAL A 54 9.65 -2.24 -2.26
C VAL A 54 10.21 -2.41 -0.86
N LEU A 55 10.31 -3.65 -0.41
CA LEU A 55 10.75 -3.97 0.94
C LEU A 55 12.28 -3.96 1.02
N ILE A 56 12.82 -3.17 1.95
CA ILE A 56 14.27 -3.04 2.14
C ILE A 56 14.64 -3.59 3.51
N GLY A 57 15.53 -4.58 3.51
CA GLY A 57 16.03 -5.26 4.70
C GLY A 57 16.64 -6.61 4.37
N ARG A 58 16.77 -7.47 5.38
CA ARG A 58 17.22 -8.85 5.20
C ARG A 58 16.07 -9.72 4.68
N PRO A 59 16.21 -10.37 3.51
CA PRO A 59 15.12 -11.15 2.93
C PRO A 59 14.57 -12.25 3.85
N THR A 60 15.45 -12.95 4.57
CA THR A 60 15.05 -14.03 5.49
C THR A 60 14.13 -13.51 6.60
N GLU A 61 14.49 -12.39 7.22
CA GLU A 61 13.69 -11.79 8.30
C GLU A 61 12.35 -11.26 7.79
N ILE A 62 12.33 -10.69 6.59
CA ILE A 62 11.09 -10.21 5.96
C ILE A 62 10.15 -11.39 5.65
N VAL A 63 10.69 -12.49 5.11
CA VAL A 63 9.92 -13.70 4.81
C VAL A 63 9.40 -14.35 6.09
N GLU A 64 10.22 -14.46 7.14
CA GLU A 64 9.79 -15.00 8.44
C GLU A 64 8.69 -14.14 9.08
N ALA A 65 8.86 -12.82 9.09
CA ALA A 65 7.86 -11.88 9.60
C ALA A 65 6.55 -11.94 8.81
N ALA A 66 6.63 -12.11 7.48
CA ALA A 66 5.45 -12.27 6.64
C ALA A 66 4.73 -13.61 6.89
N ALA A 67 5.48 -14.71 7.01
CA ALA A 67 4.92 -16.02 7.31
C ALA A 67 4.17 -16.02 8.65
N ALA A 68 4.70 -15.32 9.66
CA ALA A 68 4.07 -15.19 10.97
C ALA A 68 2.67 -14.51 10.93
N ILE A 69 2.39 -13.69 9.92
CA ILE A 69 1.09 -13.03 9.70
C ILE A 69 0.26 -13.66 8.56
N GLY A 70 0.67 -14.85 8.07
CA GLY A 70 -0.01 -15.54 6.97
C GLY A 70 0.11 -14.84 5.62
N CYS A 71 1.17 -14.04 5.42
CA CYS A 71 1.48 -13.39 4.15
C CYS A 71 2.55 -14.16 3.38
N VAL A 72 2.46 -14.11 2.05
CA VAL A 72 3.56 -14.50 1.15
C VAL A 72 4.13 -13.21 0.56
N VAL A 73 5.45 -13.05 0.65
CA VAL A 73 6.18 -11.96 0.01
C VAL A 73 6.68 -12.51 -1.34
N ALA A 74 6.31 -11.85 -2.43
CA ALA A 74 6.73 -12.22 -3.79
C ALA A 74 8.06 -11.55 -4.16
#